data_AF-A0A9E3HVJ1-F1
#
_entry.id   AF-A0A9E3HVJ1-F1
#
_cell.length_a   1.000
_cell.length_b   1.000
_cell.length_c   1.000
_cell.angle_alpha   90.00
_cell.angle_beta   90.00
_cell.angle_gamma   90.00
#
_symmetry.space_group_name_H-M   'P 1'
#
loop_
_entity.id
_entity.type
_entity.pdbx_description
1 polymer ?
#
loop_
_entity_poly.entity_id
_entity_poly.type
_entity_poly.pdbx_seq_one_letter_code
_entity_poly.pdbx_strand_id
1 'polypeptide(L)'
;MDKPTFTKAKIRDLIKIARYNRLLEQGEQVTYFSRIIEAIKASNYSSLLTISYEFGLSLAAVNKALDRMARKVYRFDSMPLACELETLHILVGPNAKELELVELGGKKEPNDKQRRKLYFMITGSSNPGETMKFIRSLRLDMMYGKVWEWGLRKYLDTRYLVLKGPLDEEKSRLDIIRELGLPALFDEAMLIQRFTIQAGKPESGGKDLRDQLASENTLKAEALSKLNEVYNLLQESELNFGKLERAMADAGMDLEISNIEKAGIDEVRNYIRKYSVTGAREVANRYELVCPSVSNLDLIEAGRAIARSYFSQAQGTKKGRLFIRSEVLNNLKPFVSSGDCHRLPGGYMLALIRTIDGEEHYLICRLTAKAEQDAFNMRMLAYFFYYEAPQKAVFRLIKYYLDTQAGGIRTMRAIRKMLIAAPIVVSLAVLVSALYYIVLGVGGESFLVGAGITFIGMLIAAKNGYEEKIKPADHQKIPSYLSRKDGKVTATTSSLNFSDMSSENGDFPADDADGSHRPDPSESDSAKQS
;
A
#
# COMPACT_ATOMS: atom_id res chain seq x y z
N MET A 1 -39.08 18.87 13.76
CA MET A 1 -37.77 18.51 14.36
C MET A 1 -37.96 17.21 15.10
N ASP A 2 -37.67 16.08 14.47
CA ASP A 2 -37.79 14.78 15.11
C ASP A 2 -36.66 14.60 16.12
N LYS A 3 -37.03 14.40 17.39
CA LYS A 3 -36.08 14.00 18.43
C LYS A 3 -35.45 12.67 18.00
N PRO A 4 -34.12 12.55 17.91
CA PRO A 4 -33.50 11.27 17.57
C PRO A 4 -33.84 10.26 18.67
N THR A 5 -34.69 9.29 18.36
CA THR A 5 -35.00 8.14 19.22
C THR A 5 -33.75 7.28 19.31
N PHE A 6 -32.98 7.45 20.38
CA PHE A 6 -31.83 6.60 20.69
C PHE A 6 -32.30 5.21 21.09
N THR A 7 -32.11 4.24 20.21
CA THR A 7 -32.37 2.83 20.53
C THR A 7 -31.31 2.29 21.50
N LYS A 8 -31.67 1.32 22.35
CA LYS A 8 -30.73 0.66 23.29
C LYS A 8 -29.47 0.11 22.59
N ALA A 9 -29.62 -0.36 21.34
CA ALA A 9 -28.51 -0.81 20.51
C ALA A 9 -27.54 0.34 20.16
N LYS A 10 -28.07 1.48 19.69
CA LYS A 10 -27.28 2.68 19.36
C LYS A 10 -26.52 3.24 20.57
N ILE A 11 -27.13 3.23 21.76
CA ILE A 11 -26.48 3.64 23.01
C ILE A 11 -25.31 2.70 23.36
N ARG A 12 -25.51 1.38 23.23
CA ARG A 12 -24.48 0.37 23.49
C ARG A 12 -23.28 0.54 22.55
N ASP A 13 -23.54 0.84 21.28
CA ASP A 13 -22.49 1.09 20.28
C ASP A 13 -21.70 2.36 20.57
N LEU A 14 -22.38 3.46 20.95
CA LEU A 14 -21.73 4.69 21.38
C LEU A 14 -20.85 4.48 22.62
N ILE A 15 -21.31 3.70 23.61
CA ILE A 15 -20.51 3.36 24.80
C ILE A 15 -19.26 2.56 24.41
N LYS A 16 -19.40 1.58 23.50
CA LYS A 16 -18.24 0.82 23.00
C LYS A 16 -17.25 1.75 22.30
N ILE A 17 -17.70 2.57 21.36
CA ILE A 17 -16.84 3.51 20.62
C ILE A 17 -16.11 4.46 21.59
N ALA A 18 -16.84 5.07 22.53
CA ALA A 18 -16.25 5.96 23.53
C ALA A 18 -15.19 5.26 24.39
N ARG A 19 -15.36 3.97 24.69
CA ARG A 19 -14.37 3.17 25.40
C ARG A 19 -13.07 3.00 24.60
N TYR A 20 -13.16 2.68 23.31
CA TYR A 20 -11.97 2.52 22.46
C TYR A 20 -11.22 3.85 22.31
N ASN A 21 -11.93 4.97 22.13
CA ASN A 21 -11.29 6.28 22.04
C ASN A 21 -10.53 6.66 23.34
N ARG A 22 -11.15 6.45 24.50
CA ARG A 22 -10.46 6.68 25.79
C ARG A 22 -9.24 5.80 25.97
N LEU A 23 -9.26 4.56 25.48
CA LEU A 23 -8.10 3.68 25.52
C LEU A 23 -6.97 4.19 24.63
N LEU A 24 -7.27 4.75 23.45
CA LEU A 24 -6.24 5.38 22.61
C LEU A 24 -5.57 6.55 23.32
N GLU A 25 -6.33 7.40 24.00
CA GLU A 25 -5.80 8.55 24.77
C GLU A 25 -4.88 8.13 25.93
N GLN A 26 -5.10 6.94 26.48
CA GLN A 26 -4.34 6.42 27.63
C GLN A 26 -3.11 5.60 27.25
N GLY A 27 -2.98 5.23 25.97
CA GLY A 27 -1.95 4.31 25.52
C GLY A 27 -0.68 4.99 25.02
N GLU A 28 0.46 4.32 25.20
CA GLU A 28 1.73 4.73 24.59
C GLU A 28 1.79 4.24 23.15
N GLN A 29 2.00 5.14 22.18
CA GLN A 29 2.01 4.79 20.76
C GLN A 29 3.26 3.96 20.39
N VAL A 30 3.04 2.89 19.62
CA VAL A 30 4.10 2.06 19.03
C VAL A 30 4.51 2.66 17.68
N THR A 31 5.54 3.49 17.69
CA THR A 31 5.95 4.34 16.56
C THR A 31 6.25 3.58 15.26
N TYR A 32 6.84 2.39 15.33
CA TYR A 32 7.20 1.64 14.12
C TYR A 32 5.97 1.14 13.35
N PHE A 33 4.81 0.98 14.02
CA PHE A 33 3.64 0.35 13.43
C PHE A 33 3.05 1.19 12.29
N SER A 34 2.83 2.48 12.54
CA SER A 34 2.36 3.43 11.52
C SER A 34 3.40 3.64 10.42
N ARG A 35 4.68 3.73 10.78
CA ARG A 35 5.81 3.87 9.81
C ARG A 35 5.90 2.71 8.83
N ILE A 36 5.64 1.47 9.26
CA ILE A 36 5.60 0.31 8.36
C ILE A 36 4.44 0.40 7.38
N ILE A 37 3.25 0.80 7.85
CA ILE A 37 2.08 0.99 6.98
C ILE A 37 2.39 2.07 5.93
N GLU A 38 3.01 3.18 6.33
CA GLU A 38 3.43 4.24 5.41
C GLU A 38 4.46 3.76 4.39
N ALA A 39 5.46 2.97 4.82
CA ALA A 39 6.47 2.42 3.93
C ALA A 39 5.87 1.43 2.91
N ILE A 40 4.93 0.57 3.34
CA ILE A 40 4.20 -0.34 2.44
C ILE A 40 3.33 0.44 1.45
N LYS A 41 2.60 1.45 1.91
CA LYS A 41 1.79 2.33 1.05
C LYS A 41 2.63 3.12 0.05
N ALA A 42 3.85 3.49 0.44
CA ALA A 42 4.81 4.15 -0.44
C ALA A 42 5.54 3.15 -1.37
N SER A 43 5.20 1.86 -1.30
CA SER A 43 5.84 0.75 -2.00
C SER A 43 7.36 0.69 -1.77
N ASN A 44 7.85 1.17 -0.62
CA ASN A 44 9.27 1.33 -0.36
C ASN A 44 9.81 0.23 0.56
N TYR A 45 10.30 -0.85 -0.05
CA TYR A 45 10.88 -1.97 0.70
C TYR A 45 12.17 -1.59 1.46
N SER A 46 12.99 -0.67 0.92
CA SER A 46 14.20 -0.20 1.60
C SER A 46 13.87 0.55 2.90
N SER A 47 12.81 1.38 2.89
CA SER A 47 12.28 1.98 4.12
C SER A 47 11.85 0.93 5.15
N LEU A 48 11.27 -0.20 4.71
CA LEU A 48 10.89 -1.28 5.63
C LEU A 48 12.10 -1.92 6.29
N LEU A 49 13.16 -2.20 5.54
CA LEU A 49 14.41 -2.73 6.07
C LEU A 49 15.03 -1.76 7.08
N THR A 50 15.01 -0.46 6.76
CA THR A 50 15.51 0.60 7.65
C THR A 50 14.74 0.63 8.98
N ILE A 51 13.40 0.58 8.92
CA ILE A 51 12.56 0.52 10.13
C ILE A 51 12.83 -0.78 10.92
N SER A 52 13.00 -1.90 10.21
CA SER A 52 13.34 -3.18 10.85
C SER A 52 14.61 -3.09 11.67
N TYR A 53 15.65 -2.48 11.09
CA TYR A 53 16.94 -2.31 11.75
C TYR A 53 16.85 -1.32 12.93
N GLU A 54 16.23 -0.16 12.72
CA GLU A 54 16.08 0.89 13.74
C GLU A 54 15.40 0.38 15.02
N PHE A 55 14.37 -0.46 14.87
CA PHE A 55 13.58 -0.97 16.00
C PHE A 55 13.92 -2.41 16.41
N GLY A 56 14.90 -3.06 15.77
CA GLY A 56 15.28 -4.45 16.04
C GLY A 56 14.15 -5.46 15.78
N LEU A 57 13.33 -5.21 14.74
CA LEU A 57 12.16 -6.02 14.40
C LEU A 57 12.54 -7.14 13.44
N SER A 58 11.80 -8.25 13.51
CA SER A 58 11.85 -9.30 12.49
C SER A 58 10.75 -9.09 11.46
N LEU A 59 11.12 -8.83 10.21
CA LEU A 59 10.16 -8.75 9.09
C LEU A 59 9.71 -10.13 8.56
N ALA A 60 10.04 -11.24 9.23
CA ALA A 60 9.76 -12.59 8.73
C ALA A 60 8.29 -12.78 8.32
N ALA A 61 7.33 -12.35 9.15
CA ALA A 61 5.91 -12.47 8.85
C ALA A 61 5.49 -11.65 7.61
N VAL A 62 5.97 -10.41 7.51
CA VAL A 62 5.69 -9.50 6.38
C VAL A 62 6.33 -10.04 5.10
N ASN A 63 7.58 -10.46 5.17
CA ASN A 63 8.32 -11.06 4.05
C ASN A 63 7.64 -12.33 3.53
N LYS A 64 7.19 -13.21 4.43
CA LYS A 64 6.44 -14.43 4.07
C LYS A 64 5.11 -14.09 3.39
N ALA A 65 4.42 -13.03 3.83
CA ALA A 65 3.22 -12.54 3.16
C ALA A 65 3.53 -12.05 1.74
N LEU A 66 4.54 -11.20 1.58
CA LEU A 66 4.95 -10.67 0.27
C LEU A 66 5.40 -11.78 -0.69
N ASP A 67 6.23 -12.72 -0.22
CA ASP A 67 6.72 -13.84 -1.03
C ASP A 67 5.56 -14.71 -1.56
N ARG A 68 4.51 -14.90 -0.75
CA ARG A 68 3.31 -15.64 -1.17
C ARG A 68 2.45 -14.87 -2.16
N MET A 69 2.35 -13.55 -1.97
CA MET A 69 1.62 -12.70 -2.90
C MET A 69 2.32 -12.58 -4.25
N ALA A 70 3.63 -12.85 -4.30
CA ALA A 70 4.39 -12.76 -5.53
C ALA A 70 3.74 -13.52 -6.70
N ARG A 71 3.31 -14.76 -6.51
CA ARG A 71 2.64 -15.51 -7.60
C ARG A 71 1.30 -14.94 -8.05
N LYS A 72 0.58 -14.25 -7.15
CA LYS A 72 -0.74 -13.66 -7.43
C LYS A 72 -0.65 -12.28 -8.06
N VAL A 73 0.33 -11.51 -7.63
CA VAL A 73 0.45 -10.08 -7.90
C VAL A 73 1.45 -9.80 -9.03
N TYR A 74 2.46 -10.67 -9.20
CA TYR A 74 3.46 -10.51 -10.24
C TYR A 74 2.83 -10.74 -11.62
N ARG A 75 2.92 -9.72 -12.46
CA ARG A 75 2.33 -9.69 -13.79
C ARG A 75 3.28 -10.28 -14.81
N PHE A 76 3.19 -11.59 -15.04
CA PHE A 76 4.02 -12.29 -16.04
C PHE A 76 3.75 -11.89 -17.49
N ASP A 77 2.69 -11.12 -17.72
CA ASP A 77 2.20 -10.67 -19.02
C ASP A 77 2.72 -9.28 -19.42
N SER A 78 3.40 -8.57 -18.53
CA SER A 78 3.90 -7.19 -18.73
C SER A 78 5.28 -6.98 -18.15
N MET A 79 5.92 -5.86 -18.52
CA MET A 79 7.20 -5.46 -17.96
C MET A 79 7.07 -5.25 -16.43
N PRO A 80 8.01 -5.75 -15.60
CA PRO A 80 8.02 -5.44 -14.17
C PRO A 80 8.08 -3.92 -13.94
N LEU A 81 7.28 -3.42 -12.99
CA LEU A 81 7.20 -2.00 -12.66
C LEU A 81 8.54 -1.45 -12.18
N ALA A 82 9.35 -2.28 -11.51
CA ALA A 82 10.72 -1.93 -11.14
C ALA A 82 11.56 -1.50 -12.35
N CYS A 83 11.38 -2.12 -13.53
CA CYS A 83 12.13 -1.75 -14.74
C CYS A 83 11.69 -0.38 -15.29
N GLU A 84 10.39 -0.09 -15.25
CA GLU A 84 9.86 1.23 -15.65
C GLU A 84 10.28 2.33 -14.67
N LEU A 85 10.25 2.05 -13.36
CA LEU A 85 10.75 2.94 -12.32
C LEU A 85 12.25 3.22 -12.47
N GLU A 86 13.03 2.19 -12.79
CA GLU A 86 14.46 2.33 -13.06
C GLU A 86 14.71 3.16 -14.32
N THR A 87 13.88 2.98 -15.35
CA THR A 87 13.95 3.81 -16.55
C THR A 87 13.67 5.27 -16.21
N LEU A 88 12.65 5.56 -15.40
CA LEU A 88 12.42 6.92 -14.92
C LEU A 88 13.62 7.46 -14.13
N HIS A 89 14.25 6.64 -13.28
CA HIS A 89 15.44 7.04 -12.53
C HIS A 89 16.60 7.44 -13.45
N ILE A 90 16.84 6.67 -14.51
CA ILE A 90 17.85 6.99 -15.53
C ILE A 90 17.49 8.32 -16.21
N LEU A 91 16.23 8.50 -16.65
CA LEU A 91 15.80 9.69 -17.40
C LEU A 91 15.89 10.97 -16.59
N VAL A 92 15.65 10.92 -15.27
CA VAL A 92 15.76 12.09 -14.39
C VAL A 92 17.16 12.25 -13.76
N GLY A 93 18.07 11.32 -14.05
CA GLY A 93 19.43 11.28 -13.55
C GLY A 93 20.47 11.67 -14.61
N PRO A 94 21.76 11.73 -14.23
CA PRO A 94 22.84 12.14 -15.12
C PRO A 94 23.11 11.15 -16.26
N ASN A 95 22.78 9.87 -16.05
CA ASN A 95 23.10 8.77 -16.97
C ASN A 95 22.24 8.76 -18.25
N ALA A 96 21.21 9.61 -18.36
CA ALA A 96 20.34 9.66 -19.54
C ALA A 96 21.13 9.91 -20.83
N LYS A 97 22.08 10.85 -20.81
CA LYS A 97 22.89 11.21 -21.99
C LYS A 97 23.84 10.10 -22.42
N GLU A 98 24.43 9.40 -21.46
CA GLU A 98 25.36 8.30 -21.72
C GLU A 98 24.67 7.11 -22.42
N LEU A 99 23.36 6.96 -22.18
CA LEU A 99 22.53 5.92 -22.77
C LEU A 99 21.74 6.41 -23.99
N GLU A 100 22.09 7.57 -24.55
CA GLU A 100 21.43 8.20 -25.71
C GLU A 100 19.92 8.44 -25.50
N LEU A 101 19.50 8.66 -24.26
CA LEU A 101 18.11 8.95 -23.88
C LEU A 101 17.86 10.45 -23.71
N VAL A 102 16.60 10.85 -23.87
CA VAL A 102 16.18 12.23 -23.59
C VAL A 102 16.27 12.48 -22.09
N GLU A 103 17.09 13.45 -21.69
CA GLU A 103 17.19 13.89 -20.31
C GLU A 103 15.90 14.60 -19.88
N LEU A 104 15.27 14.09 -18.82
CA LEU A 104 14.09 14.65 -18.16
C LEU A 104 14.42 15.19 -16.76
N GLY A 105 15.71 15.33 -16.46
CA GLY A 105 16.22 15.78 -15.17
C GLY A 105 15.97 17.25 -14.85
N GLY A 106 16.54 17.67 -13.74
CA GLY A 106 16.50 19.04 -13.27
C GLY A 106 17.77 19.39 -12.51
N LYS A 107 17.77 20.55 -11.84
CA LYS A 107 18.94 20.98 -11.05
C LYS A 107 19.23 20.08 -9.85
N LYS A 108 18.24 19.32 -9.40
CA LYS A 108 18.35 18.42 -8.25
C LYS A 108 17.67 17.09 -8.60
N GLU A 109 18.37 16.00 -8.31
CA GLU A 109 17.81 14.67 -8.51
C GLU A 109 16.71 14.38 -7.46
N PRO A 110 15.52 13.91 -7.89
CA PRO A 110 14.47 13.51 -6.97
C PRO A 110 14.87 12.25 -6.21
N ASN A 111 14.57 12.17 -4.92
CA ASN A 111 14.80 10.95 -4.13
C ASN A 111 13.83 9.82 -4.51
N ASP A 112 14.07 8.59 -4.03
CA ASP A 112 13.23 7.41 -4.34
C ASP A 112 11.74 7.61 -4.09
N LYS A 113 11.37 8.27 -2.98
CA LYS A 113 9.97 8.53 -2.62
C LYS A 113 9.34 9.50 -3.62
N GLN A 114 10.06 10.54 -4.02
CA GLN A 114 9.63 11.52 -5.02
C GLN A 114 9.50 10.88 -6.41
N ARG A 115 10.47 10.05 -6.82
CA ARG A 115 10.46 9.33 -8.10
C ARG A 115 9.27 8.38 -8.23
N ARG A 116 9.03 7.57 -7.20
CA ARG A 116 7.87 6.65 -7.17
C ARG A 116 6.55 7.42 -7.25
N LYS A 117 6.40 8.49 -6.46
CA LYS A 117 5.22 9.36 -6.53
C LYS A 117 5.04 9.95 -7.93
N LEU A 118 6.11 10.45 -8.54
CA LEU A 118 6.09 10.98 -9.90
C LEU A 118 5.64 9.93 -10.92
N TYR A 119 6.21 8.73 -10.86
CA TYR A 119 5.82 7.62 -11.75
C TYR A 119 4.33 7.27 -11.63
N PHE A 120 3.79 7.16 -10.41
CA PHE A 120 2.36 6.86 -10.23
C PHE A 120 1.45 8.01 -10.66
N MET A 121 1.89 9.27 -10.54
CA MET A 121 1.16 10.42 -11.08
C MET A 121 1.16 10.44 -12.62
N ILE A 122 2.30 10.09 -13.23
CA ILE A 122 2.41 9.97 -14.69
C ILE A 122 1.58 8.79 -15.21
N THR A 123 1.59 7.63 -14.55
CA THR A 123 0.88 6.42 -15.02
C THR A 123 -0.60 6.41 -14.69
N GLY A 124 -1.01 7.04 -13.59
CA GLY A 124 -2.40 7.09 -13.14
C GLY A 124 -3.17 8.35 -13.55
N SER A 125 -2.66 9.15 -14.49
CA SER A 125 -3.01 10.57 -14.73
C SER A 125 -4.51 10.88 -14.92
N SER A 126 -5.27 10.89 -13.84
CA SER A 126 -6.65 11.41 -13.79
C SER A 126 -6.66 12.93 -13.65
N ASN A 127 -5.56 13.55 -13.23
CA ASN A 127 -5.42 15.00 -13.05
C ASN A 127 -4.04 15.50 -13.55
N PRO A 128 -3.92 15.95 -14.82
CA PRO A 128 -2.64 16.40 -15.39
C PRO A 128 -2.06 17.62 -14.67
N GLY A 129 -2.91 18.55 -14.22
CA GLY A 129 -2.47 19.77 -13.53
C GLY A 129 -1.79 19.51 -12.19
N GLU A 130 -2.24 18.49 -11.43
CA GLU A 130 -1.53 18.06 -10.21
C GLU A 130 -0.15 17.48 -10.51
N THR A 131 -0.04 16.67 -11.58
CA THR A 131 1.24 16.12 -12.04
C THR A 131 2.20 17.24 -12.44
N MET A 132 1.73 18.24 -13.18
CA MET A 132 2.55 19.38 -13.59
C MET A 132 3.01 20.25 -12.41
N LYS A 133 2.12 20.50 -11.43
CA LYS A 133 2.50 21.15 -10.17
C LYS A 133 3.59 20.34 -9.43
N PHE A 134 3.48 19.02 -9.43
CA PHE A 134 4.47 18.17 -8.77
C PHE A 134 5.83 18.20 -9.49
N ILE A 135 5.85 18.10 -10.83
CA ILE A 135 7.07 18.22 -11.66
C ILE A 135 7.79 19.54 -11.37
N ARG A 136 7.06 20.66 -11.32
CA ARG A 136 7.61 21.98 -10.95
C ARG A 136 8.15 22.02 -9.53
N SER A 137 7.44 21.43 -8.57
CA SER A 137 7.89 21.37 -7.17
C SER A 137 9.21 20.62 -7.00
N LEU A 138 9.48 19.65 -7.88
CA LEU A 138 10.73 18.91 -7.94
C LEU A 138 11.83 19.63 -8.76
N ARG A 139 11.52 20.77 -9.40
CA ARG A 139 12.41 21.52 -10.29
C ARG A 139 12.94 20.69 -11.48
N LEU A 140 12.07 19.84 -12.03
CA LEU A 140 12.36 19.03 -13.22
C LEU A 140 12.04 19.84 -14.49
N ASP A 141 12.82 20.90 -14.71
CA ASP A 141 12.57 21.89 -15.77
C ASP A 141 12.60 21.24 -17.17
N MET A 142 13.47 20.25 -17.40
CA MET A 142 13.55 19.52 -18.68
C MET A 142 12.31 18.65 -18.92
N MET A 143 11.83 17.94 -17.90
CA MET A 143 10.59 17.17 -17.99
C MET A 143 9.40 18.09 -18.25
N TYR A 144 9.31 19.23 -17.56
CA TYR A 144 8.26 20.22 -17.79
C TYR A 144 8.27 20.70 -19.25
N GLY A 145 9.45 21.06 -19.78
CA GLY A 145 9.59 21.45 -21.18
C GLY A 145 9.19 20.34 -22.15
N LYS A 146 9.61 19.10 -21.92
CA LYS A 146 9.28 17.95 -22.78
C LYS A 146 7.81 17.58 -22.76
N VAL A 147 7.14 17.66 -21.60
CA VAL A 147 5.68 17.47 -21.52
C VAL A 147 4.98 18.49 -22.41
N TRP A 148 5.33 19.77 -22.32
CA TRP A 148 4.72 20.80 -23.15
C TRP A 148 5.07 20.67 -24.63
N GLU A 149 6.31 20.36 -24.96
CA GLU A 149 6.76 20.17 -26.34
C GLU A 149 6.00 19.00 -27.02
N TRP A 150 6.01 17.82 -26.40
CA TRP A 150 5.33 16.64 -26.92
C TRP A 150 3.82 16.80 -26.90
N GLY A 151 3.27 17.38 -25.82
CA GLY A 151 1.85 17.64 -25.67
C GLY A 151 1.31 18.61 -26.71
N LEU A 152 1.99 19.73 -26.94
CA LEU A 152 1.59 20.73 -27.92
C LEU A 152 1.65 20.14 -29.34
N ARG A 153 2.73 19.42 -29.66
CA ARG A 153 2.84 18.73 -30.95
C ARG A 153 1.67 17.78 -31.16
N LYS A 154 1.40 16.90 -30.19
CA LYS A 154 0.30 15.94 -30.28
C LYS A 154 -1.07 16.60 -30.39
N TYR A 155 -1.28 17.68 -29.66
CA TYR A 155 -2.51 18.47 -29.73
C TYR A 155 -2.71 19.04 -31.14
N LEU A 156 -1.68 19.67 -31.72
CA LEU A 156 -1.72 20.22 -33.07
C LEU A 156 -1.90 19.15 -34.13
N ASP A 157 -1.19 18.02 -34.04
CA ASP A 157 -1.34 16.88 -34.96
C ASP A 157 -2.77 16.34 -34.95
N THR A 158 -3.36 16.22 -33.75
CA THR A 158 -4.75 15.76 -33.59
C THR A 158 -5.73 16.74 -34.23
N ARG A 159 -5.52 18.05 -34.04
CA ARG A 159 -6.35 19.09 -34.67
C ARG A 159 -6.18 19.12 -36.18
N TYR A 160 -4.95 18.95 -36.67
CA TYR A 160 -4.66 18.86 -38.10
C TYR A 160 -5.38 17.65 -38.72
N LEU A 161 -5.28 16.48 -38.09
CA LEU A 161 -5.94 15.25 -38.54
C LEU A 161 -7.46 15.44 -38.70
N VAL A 162 -8.10 16.12 -37.75
CA VAL A 162 -9.54 16.40 -37.78
C VAL A 162 -9.91 17.36 -38.92
N LEU A 163 -9.06 18.35 -39.22
CA LEU A 163 -9.38 19.42 -40.18
C LEU A 163 -8.97 19.09 -41.61
N LYS A 164 -7.87 18.36 -41.81
CA LYS A 164 -7.24 18.10 -43.12
C LYS A 164 -7.13 16.62 -43.49
N GLY A 165 -7.30 15.70 -42.54
CA GLY A 165 -7.09 14.27 -42.75
C GLY A 165 -5.67 13.81 -42.40
N PRO A 166 -5.32 12.54 -42.67
CA PRO A 166 -4.06 11.93 -42.24
C PRO A 166 -2.84 12.66 -42.79
N LEU A 167 -1.79 12.71 -41.97
CA LEU A 167 -0.48 13.24 -42.34
C LEU A 167 0.30 12.19 -43.13
N ASP A 168 0.73 12.52 -44.34
CA ASP A 168 1.62 11.67 -45.15
C ASP A 168 3.07 11.69 -44.63
N GLU A 169 3.48 12.79 -43.98
CA GLU A 169 4.82 12.98 -43.38
C GLU A 169 4.73 13.76 -42.06
N GLU A 170 5.71 13.57 -41.16
CA GLU A 170 5.81 14.36 -39.93
C GLU A 170 6.07 15.84 -40.26
N LYS A 171 5.05 16.68 -40.02
CA LYS A 171 5.17 18.14 -40.20
C LYS A 171 5.68 18.81 -38.93
N SER A 172 6.45 19.89 -39.10
CA SER A 172 6.84 20.74 -37.97
C SER A 172 5.64 21.54 -37.47
N ARG A 173 5.69 21.98 -36.21
CA ARG A 173 4.69 22.90 -35.61
C ARG A 173 4.43 24.11 -36.51
N LEU A 174 5.48 24.75 -37.02
CA LEU A 174 5.35 25.97 -37.81
C LEU A 174 4.70 25.69 -39.17
N ASP A 175 4.91 24.51 -39.74
CA ASP A 175 4.28 24.14 -41.02
C ASP A 175 2.79 23.86 -40.83
N ILE A 176 2.42 23.16 -39.75
CA ILE A 176 1.02 22.95 -39.38
C ILE A 176 0.31 24.30 -39.17
N ILE A 177 0.96 25.21 -38.44
CA ILE A 177 0.44 26.56 -38.18
C ILE A 177 0.30 27.37 -39.48
N ARG A 178 1.28 27.32 -40.38
CA ARG A 178 1.23 28.04 -41.67
C ARG A 178 0.12 27.53 -42.58
N GLU A 179 -0.16 26.23 -42.56
CA GLU A 179 -1.15 25.63 -43.45
C GLU A 179 -2.59 25.83 -42.98
N LEU A 180 -2.86 25.63 -41.68
CA LEU A 180 -4.22 25.70 -41.14
C LEU A 180 -4.56 27.05 -40.49
N GLY A 181 -3.55 27.78 -40.01
CA GLY A 181 -3.74 28.97 -39.20
C GLY A 181 -4.11 28.63 -37.74
N LEU A 182 -3.59 29.44 -36.82
CA LEU A 182 -3.90 29.32 -35.39
C LEU A 182 -5.39 29.46 -35.05
N PRO A 183 -6.17 30.36 -35.68
CA PRO A 183 -7.59 30.48 -35.39
C PRO A 183 -8.39 29.19 -35.64
N ALA A 184 -8.06 28.43 -36.70
CA ALA A 184 -8.71 27.16 -37.00
C ALA A 184 -8.25 26.04 -36.05
N LEU A 185 -6.94 25.98 -35.78
CA LEU A 185 -6.34 24.98 -34.90
C LEU A 185 -6.92 25.04 -33.49
N PHE A 186 -7.19 26.24 -32.98
CA PHE A 186 -7.70 26.46 -31.62
C PHE A 186 -9.21 26.69 -31.53
N ASP A 187 -9.93 26.74 -32.66
CA ASP A 187 -11.35 27.10 -32.71
C ASP A 187 -11.61 28.43 -31.98
N GLU A 188 -11.04 29.50 -32.54
CA GLU A 188 -11.06 30.83 -31.96
C GLU A 188 -12.47 31.31 -31.58
N ALA A 189 -13.46 31.02 -32.42
CA ALA A 189 -14.84 31.39 -32.14
C ALA A 189 -15.35 30.74 -30.84
N MET A 190 -15.05 29.46 -30.64
CA MET A 190 -15.42 28.72 -29.44
C MET A 190 -14.64 29.21 -28.20
N LEU A 191 -13.39 29.65 -28.38
CA LEU A 191 -12.57 30.23 -27.30
C LEU A 191 -13.09 31.59 -26.85
N ILE A 192 -13.37 32.49 -27.80
CA ILE A 192 -13.96 33.80 -27.51
C ILE A 192 -15.30 33.62 -26.79
N GLN A 193 -16.15 32.70 -27.25
CA GLN A 193 -17.42 32.42 -26.59
C GLN A 193 -17.25 31.89 -25.16
N ARG A 194 -16.29 30.98 -24.92
CA ARG A 194 -16.00 30.48 -23.56
C ARG A 194 -15.52 31.59 -22.65
N PHE A 195 -14.61 32.43 -23.14
CA PHE A 195 -14.07 33.56 -22.38
C PHE A 195 -15.18 34.56 -22.01
N THR A 196 -16.05 34.93 -22.95
CA THR A 196 -17.15 35.87 -22.68
C THR A 196 -18.15 35.31 -21.67
N ILE A 197 -18.44 34.00 -21.70
CA ILE A 197 -19.30 33.34 -20.71
C ILE A 197 -18.64 33.31 -19.32
N GLN A 198 -17.33 33.03 -19.23
CA GLN A 198 -16.61 32.99 -17.96
C GLN A 198 -16.45 34.38 -17.32
N ALA A 199 -16.13 35.39 -18.13
CA ALA A 199 -15.98 36.77 -17.70
C ALA A 199 -17.34 37.44 -17.44
N GLY A 200 -18.37 37.05 -18.19
CA GLY A 200 -19.76 37.48 -18.03
C GLY A 200 -20.44 36.76 -16.86
N LYS A 201 -20.14 37.15 -15.62
CA LYS A 201 -21.06 36.86 -14.52
C LYS A 201 -22.42 37.48 -14.84
N PRO A 202 -23.56 36.77 -14.63
CA PRO A 202 -24.88 37.34 -14.86
C PRO A 202 -25.18 38.32 -13.73
N GLU A 203 -24.68 39.55 -13.86
CA GLU A 203 -25.32 40.64 -13.17
C GLU A 203 -26.56 41.06 -13.95
N SER A 204 -27.64 41.10 -13.19
CA SER A 204 -28.80 41.96 -13.35
C SER A 204 -29.98 41.42 -14.15
N GLY A 205 -31.10 41.29 -13.44
CA GLY A 205 -32.33 41.85 -13.96
C GLY A 205 -32.10 43.34 -14.26
N GLY A 206 -32.53 43.76 -15.45
CA GLY A 206 -32.80 45.18 -15.75
C GLY A 206 -31.70 46.02 -16.39
N LYS A 207 -30.69 45.46 -17.07
CA LYS A 207 -29.80 46.25 -17.95
C LYS A 207 -30.34 46.34 -19.38
N ASP A 208 -30.24 47.52 -19.99
CA ASP A 208 -30.65 47.86 -21.35
C ASP A 208 -29.89 47.00 -22.39
N LEU A 209 -30.57 46.59 -23.47
CA LEU A 209 -30.03 45.70 -24.51
C LEU A 209 -28.77 46.29 -25.17
N ARG A 210 -28.71 47.62 -25.27
CA ARG A 210 -27.56 48.34 -25.82
C ARG A 210 -26.31 48.20 -24.95
N ASP A 211 -26.47 48.26 -23.63
CA ASP A 211 -25.35 48.13 -22.68
C ASP A 211 -24.85 46.69 -22.62
N GLN A 212 -25.76 45.71 -22.76
CA GLN A 212 -25.39 44.29 -22.88
C GLN A 212 -24.53 44.04 -24.13
N LEU A 213 -24.98 44.50 -25.31
CA LEU A 213 -24.21 44.38 -26.55
C LEU A 213 -22.86 45.10 -26.49
N ALA A 214 -22.80 46.29 -25.88
CA ALA A 214 -21.54 47.01 -25.69
C ALA A 214 -20.57 46.22 -24.79
N SER A 215 -21.05 45.68 -23.67
CA SER A 215 -20.24 44.87 -22.77
C SER A 215 -19.74 43.56 -23.42
N GLU A 216 -20.59 42.88 -24.18
CA GLU A 216 -20.21 41.67 -24.90
C GLU A 216 -19.12 41.94 -25.94
N ASN A 217 -19.24 43.04 -26.69
CA ASN A 217 -18.21 43.45 -27.65
C ASN A 217 -16.88 43.81 -26.98
N THR A 218 -16.90 44.44 -25.80
CA THR A 218 -15.66 44.69 -25.04
C THR A 218 -14.99 43.40 -24.57
N LEU A 219 -15.77 42.43 -24.09
CA LEU A 219 -15.24 41.13 -23.68
C LEU A 219 -14.69 40.32 -24.86
N LYS A 220 -15.34 40.39 -26.04
CA LYS A 220 -14.82 39.78 -27.27
C LYS A 220 -13.50 40.40 -27.72
N ALA A 221 -13.39 41.73 -27.67
CA ALA A 221 -12.16 42.43 -28.00
C ALA A 221 -11.01 42.09 -27.03
N GLU A 222 -11.32 41.97 -25.73
CA GLU A 222 -10.36 41.52 -24.73
C GLU A 222 -9.90 40.08 -24.99
N ALA A 223 -10.84 39.16 -25.24
CA ALA A 223 -10.54 37.77 -25.58
C ALA A 223 -9.60 37.68 -26.80
N LEU A 224 -9.91 38.42 -27.87
CA LEU A 224 -9.10 38.45 -29.09
C LEU A 224 -7.70 39.01 -28.81
N SER A 225 -7.59 40.06 -28.00
CA SER A 225 -6.29 40.62 -27.61
C SER A 225 -5.43 39.59 -26.88
N LYS A 226 -6.02 38.83 -25.94
CA LYS A 226 -5.31 37.79 -25.18
C LYS A 226 -4.95 36.59 -26.05
N LEU A 227 -5.83 36.17 -26.96
CA LEU A 227 -5.53 35.11 -27.93
C LEU A 227 -4.40 35.51 -28.88
N ASN A 228 -4.35 36.77 -29.33
CA ASN A 228 -3.25 37.26 -30.16
C ASN A 228 -1.89 37.17 -29.43
N GLU A 229 -1.85 37.41 -28.11
CA GLU A 229 -0.63 37.19 -27.33
C GLU A 229 -0.18 35.72 -27.36
N VAL A 230 -1.12 34.79 -27.16
CA VAL A 230 -0.85 33.34 -27.28
C VAL A 230 -0.35 32.98 -28.68
N TYR A 231 -0.96 33.54 -29.72
CA TYR A 231 -0.58 33.24 -31.10
C TYR A 231 0.80 33.76 -31.47
N ASN A 232 1.15 34.96 -31.00
CA ASN A 232 2.49 35.50 -31.20
C ASN A 232 3.55 34.58 -30.56
N LEU A 233 3.31 34.11 -29.34
CA LEU A 233 4.20 33.14 -28.68
C LEU A 233 4.30 31.82 -29.46
N LEU A 234 3.18 31.31 -29.99
CA LEU A 234 3.17 30.08 -30.79
C LEU A 234 3.91 30.18 -32.12
N GLN A 235 4.12 31.38 -32.65
CA GLN A 235 4.90 31.64 -33.86
C GLN A 235 6.40 31.83 -33.59
N GLU A 236 6.82 32.00 -32.33
CA GLU A 236 8.24 32.08 -31.96
C GLU A 236 8.97 30.78 -32.31
N SER A 237 10.20 30.91 -32.83
CA SER A 237 11.07 29.77 -33.14
C SER A 237 11.41 28.96 -31.89
N GLU A 238 11.73 29.64 -30.79
CA GLU A 238 11.98 29.05 -29.47
C GLU A 238 10.83 29.37 -28.53
N LEU A 239 10.09 28.34 -28.11
CA LEU A 239 8.95 28.49 -27.20
C LEU A 239 9.41 28.57 -25.75
N ASN A 240 8.99 29.63 -25.06
CA ASN A 240 8.99 29.64 -23.61
C ASN A 240 7.67 29.07 -23.08
N PHE A 241 7.64 27.76 -22.79
CA PHE A 241 6.43 27.07 -22.33
C PHE A 241 5.82 27.67 -21.04
N GLY A 242 6.65 28.21 -20.14
CA GLY A 242 6.16 28.87 -18.93
C GLY A 242 5.51 30.24 -19.18
N LYS A 243 5.85 30.93 -20.27
CA LYS A 243 5.12 32.12 -20.74
C LYS A 243 3.85 31.71 -21.49
N LEU A 244 3.93 30.70 -22.35
CA LEU A 244 2.80 30.20 -23.12
C LEU A 244 1.66 29.73 -22.21
N GLU A 245 1.95 28.91 -21.20
CA GLU A 245 0.94 28.42 -20.26
C GLU A 245 0.22 29.56 -19.55
N ARG A 246 0.94 30.61 -19.13
CA ARG A 246 0.36 31.79 -18.48
C ARG A 246 -0.53 32.57 -19.43
N ALA A 247 -0.06 32.85 -20.64
CA ALA A 247 -0.84 33.55 -21.65
C ALA A 247 -2.12 32.77 -22.02
N MET A 248 -2.02 31.44 -22.15
CA MET A 248 -3.17 30.57 -22.40
C MET A 248 -4.17 30.59 -21.22
N ALA A 249 -3.68 30.58 -19.97
CA ALA A 249 -4.54 30.64 -18.79
C ALA A 249 -5.25 32.00 -18.69
N ASP A 250 -4.53 33.10 -18.95
CA ASP A 250 -5.09 34.45 -18.96
C ASP A 250 -6.17 34.62 -20.04
N ALA A 251 -6.05 33.89 -21.15
CA ALA A 251 -7.02 33.80 -22.24
C ALA A 251 -8.18 32.80 -21.98
N GLY A 252 -8.26 32.17 -20.80
CA GLY A 252 -9.33 31.23 -20.43
C GLY A 252 -9.24 29.87 -21.13
N MET A 253 -8.06 29.47 -21.58
CA MET A 253 -7.81 28.23 -22.34
C MET A 253 -7.51 27.01 -21.42
N ASP A 254 -8.15 26.93 -20.25
CA ASP A 254 -7.88 25.88 -19.25
C ASP A 254 -8.03 24.45 -19.81
N LEU A 255 -9.00 24.26 -20.71
CA LEU A 255 -9.26 22.97 -21.35
C LEU A 255 -8.11 22.59 -22.29
N GLU A 256 -7.63 23.54 -23.09
CA GLU A 256 -6.52 23.35 -24.02
C GLU A 256 -5.23 23.06 -23.27
N ILE A 257 -4.96 23.81 -22.19
CA ILE A 257 -3.84 23.55 -21.28
C ILE A 257 -3.94 22.12 -20.75
N SER A 258 -5.08 21.73 -20.18
CA SER A 258 -5.27 20.38 -19.64
C SER A 258 -5.10 19.29 -20.71
N ASN A 259 -5.54 19.53 -21.95
CA ASN A 259 -5.39 18.57 -23.04
C ASN A 259 -3.94 18.43 -23.49
N ILE A 260 -3.21 19.55 -23.60
CA ILE A 260 -1.79 19.58 -23.94
C ILE A 260 -0.97 18.88 -22.85
N GLU A 261 -1.18 19.24 -21.58
CA GLU A 261 -0.49 18.62 -20.45
C GLU A 261 -0.76 17.11 -20.38
N LYS A 262 -2.02 16.70 -20.55
CA LYS A 262 -2.39 15.28 -20.57
C LYS A 262 -1.70 14.53 -21.71
N ALA A 263 -1.76 15.06 -22.93
CA ALA A 263 -1.10 14.44 -24.07
C ALA A 263 0.41 14.32 -23.87
N GLY A 264 1.05 15.35 -23.32
CA GLY A 264 2.47 15.34 -22.99
C GLY A 264 2.84 14.33 -21.91
N ILE A 265 2.05 14.23 -20.84
CA ILE A 265 2.23 13.23 -19.78
C ILE A 265 2.06 11.81 -20.34
N ASP A 266 1.08 11.59 -21.22
CA ASP A 266 0.87 10.31 -21.89
C ASP A 266 2.08 9.96 -22.78
N GLU A 267 2.66 10.91 -23.50
CA GLU A 267 3.89 10.68 -24.28
C GLU A 267 5.11 10.40 -23.40
N VAL A 268 5.27 11.09 -22.25
CA VAL A 268 6.31 10.75 -21.26
C VAL A 268 6.12 9.32 -20.75
N ARG A 269 4.88 8.91 -20.45
CA ARG A 269 4.56 7.54 -20.04
C ARG A 269 4.95 6.53 -21.13
N ASN A 270 4.60 6.80 -22.38
CA ASN A 270 4.94 5.94 -23.51
C ASN A 270 6.44 5.85 -23.71
N TYR A 271 7.17 6.96 -23.55
CA TYR A 271 8.62 7.02 -23.62
C TYR A 271 9.26 6.14 -22.55
N ILE A 272 8.85 6.26 -21.27
CA ILE A 272 9.32 5.40 -20.18
C ILE A 272 9.10 3.91 -20.51
N ARG A 273 7.92 3.55 -21.02
CA ARG A 273 7.61 2.17 -21.40
C ARG A 273 8.47 1.68 -22.56
N LYS A 274 8.63 2.49 -23.60
CA LYS A 274 9.44 2.16 -24.79
C LYS A 274 10.88 1.82 -24.41
N TYR A 275 11.46 2.53 -23.46
CA TYR A 275 12.85 2.34 -23.02
C TYR A 275 12.97 1.48 -21.75
N SER A 276 11.90 0.78 -21.35
CA SER A 276 11.89 -0.05 -20.14
C SER A 276 12.86 -1.23 -20.17
N VAL A 277 13.28 -1.66 -21.36
CA VAL A 277 14.33 -2.68 -21.54
C VAL A 277 15.70 -2.16 -21.05
N THR A 278 15.98 -0.87 -21.21
CA THR A 278 17.19 -0.25 -20.66
C THR A 278 17.15 -0.29 -19.14
N GLY A 279 16.02 0.10 -18.52
CA GLY A 279 15.83 -0.04 -17.08
C GLY A 279 15.91 -1.48 -16.60
N ALA A 280 15.46 -2.46 -17.40
CA ALA A 280 15.59 -3.87 -17.06
C ALA A 280 17.08 -4.27 -16.90
N ARG A 281 17.96 -3.85 -17.81
CA ARG A 281 19.41 -4.13 -17.69
C ARG A 281 19.99 -3.63 -16.37
N GLU A 282 19.63 -2.42 -15.96
CA GLU A 282 20.08 -1.85 -14.68
C GLU A 282 19.49 -2.59 -13.47
N VAL A 283 18.22 -2.99 -13.53
CA VAL A 283 17.60 -3.85 -12.50
C VAL A 283 18.33 -5.19 -12.40
N ALA A 284 18.66 -5.81 -13.55
CA ALA A 284 19.43 -7.04 -13.60
C ALA A 284 20.78 -6.90 -12.90
N ASN A 285 21.53 -5.83 -13.21
CA ASN A 285 22.82 -5.54 -12.57
C ASN A 285 22.67 -5.36 -11.04
N ARG A 286 21.66 -4.59 -10.60
CA ARG A 286 21.42 -4.30 -9.18
C ARG A 286 21.10 -5.55 -8.35
N TYR A 287 20.32 -6.47 -8.91
CA TYR A 287 19.82 -7.66 -8.21
C TYR A 287 20.54 -8.96 -8.58
N GLU A 288 21.63 -8.88 -9.34
CA GLU A 288 22.40 -10.03 -9.84
C GLU A 288 21.53 -11.01 -10.64
N LEU A 289 20.67 -10.47 -11.51
CA LEU A 289 19.84 -11.24 -12.43
C LEU A 289 20.41 -11.16 -13.84
N VAL A 290 20.17 -12.18 -14.65
CA VAL A 290 20.51 -12.19 -16.07
C VAL A 290 19.33 -11.63 -16.87
N CYS A 291 19.54 -10.49 -17.54
CA CYS A 291 18.58 -9.94 -18.49
C CYS A 291 18.55 -10.80 -19.77
N PRO A 292 17.39 -11.36 -20.16
CA PRO A 292 17.30 -12.09 -21.42
C PRO A 292 17.56 -11.16 -22.62
N SER A 293 18.09 -11.72 -23.71
CA SER A 293 18.23 -10.99 -24.98
C SER A 293 16.85 -10.83 -25.62
N VAL A 294 16.42 -9.59 -25.82
CA VAL A 294 15.07 -9.24 -26.31
C VAL A 294 15.11 -8.25 -27.48
N SER A 295 16.26 -8.08 -28.14
CA SER A 295 16.46 -7.09 -29.20
C SER A 295 15.52 -7.23 -30.40
N ASN A 296 15.02 -8.44 -30.64
CA ASN A 296 14.18 -8.76 -31.80
C ASN A 296 12.69 -8.93 -31.43
N LEU A 297 12.33 -8.74 -30.17
CA LEU A 297 10.97 -8.89 -29.68
C LEU A 297 10.26 -7.52 -29.66
N ASP A 298 8.96 -7.52 -29.86
CA ASP A 298 8.17 -6.34 -29.52
C ASP A 298 8.23 -6.07 -27.99
N LEU A 299 7.82 -4.87 -27.57
CA LEU A 299 7.93 -4.47 -26.17
C LEU A 299 7.12 -5.37 -25.22
N ILE A 300 6.00 -5.91 -25.69
CA ILE A 300 5.09 -6.74 -24.87
C ILE A 300 5.74 -8.11 -24.66
N GLU A 301 6.26 -8.72 -25.73
CA GLU A 301 6.98 -9.98 -25.69
C GLU A 301 8.28 -9.87 -24.91
N ALA A 302 9.03 -8.79 -25.09
CA ALA A 302 10.22 -8.47 -24.30
C ALA A 302 9.88 -8.39 -22.80
N GLY A 303 8.81 -7.67 -22.45
CA GLY A 303 8.32 -7.55 -21.08
C GLY A 303 7.97 -8.92 -20.47
N ARG A 304 7.26 -9.77 -21.22
CA ARG A 304 6.92 -11.14 -20.79
C ARG A 304 8.16 -12.01 -20.56
N ALA A 305 9.12 -11.97 -21.48
CA ALA A 305 10.37 -12.72 -21.36
C ALA A 305 11.16 -12.29 -20.13
N ILE A 306 11.33 -10.98 -19.93
CA ILE A 306 12.03 -10.40 -18.77
C ILE A 306 11.31 -10.77 -17.47
N ALA A 307 9.99 -10.59 -17.41
CA ALA A 307 9.21 -10.86 -16.21
C ALA A 307 9.34 -12.33 -15.76
N ARG A 308 9.17 -13.28 -16.68
CA ARG A 308 9.32 -14.72 -16.40
C ARG A 308 10.75 -15.07 -15.99
N SER A 309 11.74 -14.55 -16.70
CA SER A 309 13.15 -14.78 -16.43
C SER A 309 13.53 -14.30 -15.03
N TYR A 310 13.21 -13.04 -14.70
CA TYR A 310 13.50 -12.45 -13.40
C TYR A 310 12.82 -13.19 -12.27
N PHE A 311 11.53 -13.51 -12.40
CA PHE A 311 10.82 -14.22 -11.36
C PHE A 311 11.38 -15.62 -11.09
N SER A 312 11.79 -16.34 -12.14
CA SER A 312 12.41 -17.66 -12.02
C SER A 312 13.76 -17.59 -11.30
N GLN A 313 14.64 -16.68 -11.75
CA GLN A 313 15.97 -16.51 -11.17
C GLN A 313 15.92 -15.99 -9.73
N ALA A 314 15.03 -15.03 -9.48
CA ALA A 314 14.97 -14.30 -8.22
C ALA A 314 14.53 -15.16 -7.02
N GLN A 315 13.92 -16.33 -7.25
CA GLN A 315 13.59 -17.29 -6.19
C GLN A 315 14.84 -17.94 -5.57
N GLY A 316 15.94 -18.04 -6.32
CA GLY A 316 17.15 -18.74 -5.91
C GLY A 316 18.10 -17.92 -5.04
N THR A 317 17.97 -16.59 -5.01
CA THR A 317 18.97 -15.70 -4.37
C THR A 317 18.35 -14.79 -3.31
N LYS A 318 19.17 -14.29 -2.36
CA LYS A 318 18.72 -13.32 -1.35
C LYS A 318 18.35 -11.98 -2.02
N LYS A 319 19.19 -11.46 -2.90
CA LYS A 319 18.93 -10.22 -3.67
C LYS A 319 17.71 -10.35 -4.58
N GLY A 320 17.53 -11.50 -5.23
CA GLY A 320 16.34 -11.79 -6.01
C GLY A 320 15.05 -11.75 -5.17
N ARG A 321 15.06 -12.31 -3.95
CA ARG A 321 13.90 -12.20 -3.05
C ARG A 321 13.58 -10.76 -2.65
N LEU A 322 14.59 -9.90 -2.47
CA LEU A 322 14.37 -8.46 -2.27
C LEU A 322 13.67 -7.83 -3.47
N PHE A 323 14.12 -8.14 -4.68
CA PHE A 323 13.49 -7.69 -5.93
C PHE A 323 12.02 -8.11 -5.99
N ILE A 324 11.74 -9.41 -5.80
CA ILE A 324 10.35 -9.93 -5.84
C ILE A 324 9.47 -9.18 -4.83
N ARG A 325 9.91 -9.01 -3.58
CA ARG A 325 9.13 -8.33 -2.55
C ARG A 325 8.89 -6.87 -2.87
N SER A 326 9.89 -6.15 -3.38
CA SER A 326 9.71 -4.78 -3.85
C SER A 326 8.70 -4.72 -5.00
N GLU A 327 8.75 -5.68 -5.92
CA GLU A 327 7.85 -5.74 -7.06
C GLU A 327 6.41 -6.06 -6.64
N VAL A 328 6.23 -6.94 -5.65
CA VAL A 328 4.91 -7.15 -5.01
C VAL A 328 4.38 -5.85 -4.43
N LEU A 329 5.19 -5.09 -3.68
CA LEU A 329 4.77 -3.82 -3.10
C LEU A 329 4.40 -2.77 -4.14
N ASN A 330 5.07 -2.74 -5.29
CA ASN A 330 4.74 -1.83 -6.40
C ASN A 330 3.36 -2.14 -7.02
N ASN A 331 2.97 -3.41 -7.01
CA ASN A 331 1.73 -3.89 -7.62
C ASN A 331 0.62 -4.14 -6.61
N LEU A 332 0.91 -4.02 -5.31
CA LEU A 332 -0.06 -4.20 -4.24
C LEU A 332 -1.11 -3.10 -4.34
N LYS A 333 -2.39 -3.48 -4.27
CA LYS A 333 -3.49 -2.54 -4.05
C LYS A 333 -3.79 -2.51 -2.55
N PRO A 334 -3.13 -1.67 -1.75
CA PRO A 334 -3.41 -1.62 -0.33
C PRO A 334 -4.85 -1.16 -0.14
N PHE A 335 -5.65 -1.86 0.65
CA PHE A 335 -6.94 -1.35 1.13
C PHE A 335 -6.79 -0.68 2.50
N VAL A 336 -5.61 -0.74 3.12
CA VAL A 336 -5.28 -0.06 4.38
C VAL A 336 -4.85 1.38 4.09
N SER A 337 -5.56 2.34 4.68
CA SER A 337 -5.27 3.78 4.54
C SER A 337 -4.29 4.27 5.62
N SER A 338 -4.43 3.83 6.86
CA SER A 338 -3.52 4.16 7.96
C SER A 338 -3.69 3.16 9.10
N GLY A 339 -2.80 3.20 10.09
CA GLY A 339 -3.02 2.45 11.31
C GLY A 339 -2.10 2.86 12.43
N ASP A 340 -2.57 2.62 13.64
CA ASP A 340 -1.90 2.99 14.88
C ASP A 340 -1.97 1.80 15.84
N CYS A 341 -0.96 1.65 16.68
CA CYS A 341 -0.95 0.64 17.73
C CYS A 341 -0.49 1.27 19.04
N HIS A 342 -1.18 0.97 20.13
CA HIS A 342 -0.96 1.57 21.44
C HIS A 342 -0.76 0.48 22.50
N ARG A 343 0.29 0.64 23.31
CA ARG A 343 0.54 -0.14 24.53
C ARG A 343 -0.29 0.45 25.67
N LEU A 344 -1.07 -0.40 26.31
CA LEU A 344 -1.94 -0.06 27.43
C LEU A 344 -1.42 -0.73 28.71
N PRO A 345 -1.72 -0.16 29.90
CA PRO A 345 -1.32 -0.74 31.19
C PRO A 345 -1.74 -2.20 31.33
N GLY A 346 -0.93 -3.05 31.98
CA GLY A 346 -1.27 -4.46 32.22
C GLY A 346 -0.97 -5.42 31.05
N GLY A 347 -0.19 -4.96 30.06
CA GLY A 347 0.24 -5.75 28.89
C GLY A 347 -0.85 -5.83 27.82
N TYR A 348 -1.74 -4.85 27.75
CA TYR A 348 -2.76 -4.79 26.70
C TYR A 348 -2.23 -4.00 25.49
N MET A 349 -2.69 -4.39 24.31
CA MET A 349 -2.35 -3.74 23.05
C MET A 349 -3.66 -3.36 22.35
N LEU A 350 -3.75 -2.14 21.84
CA LEU A 350 -4.87 -1.68 21.02
C LEU A 350 -4.34 -1.24 19.66
N ALA A 351 -4.68 -2.01 18.63
CA ALA A 351 -4.43 -1.64 17.25
C ALA A 351 -5.69 -1.09 16.59
N LEU A 352 -5.50 -0.05 15.79
CA LEU A 352 -6.49 0.59 14.95
C LEU A 352 -5.99 0.56 13.51
N ILE A 353 -6.71 -0.14 12.64
CA ILE A 353 -6.47 -0.12 11.19
C ILE A 353 -7.61 0.63 10.53
N ARG A 354 -7.29 1.63 9.73
CA ARG A 354 -8.26 2.35 8.90
C ARG A 354 -8.11 1.88 7.47
N THR A 355 -9.22 1.60 6.80
CA THR A 355 -9.25 1.20 5.40
C THR A 355 -9.47 2.40 4.48
N ILE A 356 -9.28 2.23 3.18
CA ILE A 356 -9.50 3.27 2.16
C ILE A 356 -10.98 3.64 2.04
N ASP A 357 -11.88 2.69 2.27
CA ASP A 357 -13.33 2.92 2.22
C ASP A 357 -13.89 3.55 3.51
N GLY A 358 -13.02 3.98 4.43
CA GLY A 358 -13.38 4.69 5.65
C GLY A 358 -13.85 3.80 6.80
N GLU A 359 -13.65 2.49 6.72
CA GLU A 359 -13.92 1.57 7.83
C GLU A 359 -12.73 1.55 8.81
N GLU A 360 -13.05 1.48 10.11
CA GLU A 360 -12.06 1.43 11.18
C GLU A 360 -12.19 0.11 11.94
N HIS A 361 -11.07 -0.61 12.03
CA HIS A 361 -10.94 -1.90 12.68
C HIS A 361 -10.11 -1.76 13.94
N TYR A 362 -10.75 -1.94 15.09
CA TYR A 362 -10.13 -1.95 16.40
C TYR A 362 -9.90 -3.39 16.84
N LEU A 363 -8.66 -3.70 17.22
CA LEU A 363 -8.28 -4.98 17.76
C LEU A 363 -7.55 -4.79 19.09
N ILE A 364 -8.09 -5.40 20.14
CA ILE A 364 -7.44 -5.47 21.44
C ILE A 364 -6.93 -6.88 21.67
N CYS A 365 -5.67 -7.00 22.07
CA CYS A 365 -5.05 -8.24 22.55
C CYS A 365 -4.31 -8.03 23.89
N ARG A 366 -3.96 -9.10 24.60
CA ARG A 366 -3.12 -9.02 25.81
C ARG A 366 -1.84 -9.82 25.57
N LEU A 367 -0.70 -9.16 25.60
CA LEU A 367 0.62 -9.74 25.37
C LEU A 367 1.60 -9.10 26.35
N THR A 368 2.15 -9.89 27.27
CA THR A 368 2.97 -9.37 28.37
C THR A 368 4.43 -9.20 27.99
N ALA A 369 4.96 -10.07 27.12
CA ALA A 369 6.34 -9.98 26.67
C ALA A 369 6.48 -9.06 25.44
N LYS A 370 7.50 -8.19 25.43
CA LYS A 370 7.78 -7.30 24.31
C LYS A 370 7.96 -8.06 22.99
N ALA A 371 8.68 -9.18 23.02
CA ALA A 371 8.89 -10.02 21.83
C ALA A 371 7.57 -10.56 21.25
N GLU A 372 6.61 -10.94 22.10
CA GLU A 372 5.28 -11.39 21.67
C GLU A 372 4.47 -10.23 21.08
N GLN A 373 4.55 -9.04 21.68
CA GLN A 373 3.91 -7.83 21.15
C GLN A 373 4.44 -7.48 19.77
N ASP A 374 5.76 -7.47 19.59
CA ASP A 374 6.42 -7.12 18.34
C ASP A 374 6.09 -8.16 17.25
N ALA A 375 6.15 -9.46 17.57
CA ALA A 375 5.77 -10.54 16.67
C ALA A 375 4.29 -10.49 16.26
N PHE A 376 3.40 -10.19 17.20
CA PHE A 376 1.97 -10.02 16.92
C PHE A 376 1.70 -8.82 16.03
N ASN A 377 2.36 -7.68 16.27
CA ASN A 377 2.26 -6.49 15.44
C ASN A 377 2.74 -6.76 14.00
N MET A 378 3.87 -7.44 13.82
CA MET A 378 4.36 -7.81 12.47
C MET A 378 3.39 -8.75 11.76
N ARG A 379 2.80 -9.71 12.47
CA ARG A 379 1.82 -10.64 11.90
C ARG A 379 0.51 -9.96 11.56
N MET A 380 0.08 -9.02 12.39
CA MET A 380 -1.08 -8.18 12.10
C MET A 380 -0.89 -7.43 10.78
N LEU A 381 0.23 -6.71 10.64
CA LEU A 381 0.56 -6.01 9.41
C LEU A 381 0.59 -6.99 8.22
N ALA A 382 1.27 -8.13 8.36
CA ALA A 382 1.32 -9.16 7.32
C ALA A 382 -0.07 -9.64 6.90
N TYR A 383 -0.99 -9.89 7.83
CA TYR A 383 -2.34 -10.39 7.51
C TYR A 383 -3.19 -9.34 6.82
N PHE A 384 -3.12 -8.09 7.27
CA PHE A 384 -3.85 -6.98 6.65
C PHE A 384 -3.32 -6.62 5.25
N PHE A 385 -2.06 -6.92 4.93
CA PHE A 385 -1.55 -6.77 3.56
C PHE A 385 -1.71 -8.02 2.70
N TYR A 386 -1.84 -9.20 3.31
CA TYR A 386 -2.00 -10.47 2.60
C TYR A 386 -3.44 -10.78 2.19
N TYR A 387 -4.41 -10.54 3.07
CA TYR A 387 -5.82 -10.87 2.82
C TYR A 387 -6.55 -9.67 2.24
N GLU A 388 -7.32 -9.88 1.17
CA GLU A 388 -8.09 -8.82 0.49
C GLU A 388 -9.26 -8.28 1.33
N ALA A 389 -9.70 -9.02 2.36
CA ALA A 389 -10.79 -8.62 3.24
C ALA A 389 -10.29 -8.40 4.69
N PRO A 390 -10.54 -7.22 5.30
CA PRO A 390 -10.07 -6.92 6.66
C PRO A 390 -10.64 -7.88 7.70
N GLN A 391 -11.91 -8.27 7.57
CA GLN A 391 -12.54 -9.22 8.49
C GLN A 391 -11.86 -10.60 8.44
N LYS A 392 -11.41 -11.05 7.27
CA LYS A 392 -10.66 -12.31 7.10
C LYS A 392 -9.28 -12.21 7.75
N ALA A 393 -8.59 -11.08 7.60
CA ALA A 393 -7.32 -10.81 8.28
C ALA A 393 -7.48 -10.87 9.80
N VAL A 394 -8.48 -10.17 10.34
CA VAL A 394 -8.80 -10.14 11.77
C VAL A 394 -9.15 -11.52 12.30
N PHE A 395 -10.01 -12.27 11.58
CA PHE A 395 -10.38 -13.62 11.95
C PHE A 395 -9.16 -14.53 12.10
N ARG A 396 -8.27 -14.52 11.11
CA ARG A 396 -7.04 -15.33 11.13
C ARG A 396 -6.10 -14.92 12.24
N LEU A 397 -6.02 -13.62 12.53
CA LEU A 397 -5.18 -13.09 13.60
C LEU A 397 -5.71 -13.47 14.99
N ILE A 398 -7.03 -13.41 15.19
CA ILE A 398 -7.70 -13.87 16.41
C ILE A 398 -7.47 -15.36 16.60
N LYS A 399 -7.69 -16.17 15.55
CA LYS A 399 -7.43 -17.61 15.60
C LYS A 399 -5.98 -17.90 16.02
N TYR A 400 -5.02 -17.25 15.37
CA TYR A 400 -3.61 -17.37 15.73
C TYR A 400 -3.32 -16.98 17.18
N TYR A 401 -3.89 -15.88 17.68
CA TYR A 401 -3.73 -15.46 19.06
C TYR A 401 -4.30 -16.52 20.03
N LEU A 402 -5.49 -17.05 19.75
CA LEU A 402 -6.10 -18.10 20.56
C LEU A 402 -5.23 -19.36 20.56
N ASP A 403 -4.73 -19.78 19.40
CA ASP A 403 -3.89 -20.97 19.25
C ASP A 403 -2.53 -20.83 19.96
N THR A 404 -1.92 -19.65 19.91
CA THR A 404 -0.62 -19.39 20.58
C THR A 404 -0.75 -19.20 22.09
N GLN A 405 -1.77 -18.46 22.54
CA GLN A 405 -2.03 -18.24 23.96
C GLN A 405 -2.69 -19.44 24.64
N ALA A 406 -3.23 -20.39 23.85
CA ALA A 406 -3.76 -21.65 24.37
C ALA A 406 -2.71 -22.44 25.16
N GLY A 407 -1.43 -22.42 24.81
CA GLY A 407 -0.39 -23.18 25.50
C GLY A 407 -0.26 -22.84 27.00
N GLY A 408 -0.21 -21.55 27.32
CA GLY A 408 -0.16 -21.06 28.71
C GLY A 408 -1.44 -21.36 29.50
N ILE A 409 -2.60 -21.35 28.82
CA ILE A 409 -3.89 -21.66 29.46
C ILE A 409 -4.03 -23.17 29.67
N ARG A 410 -3.62 -24.02 28.71
CA ARG A 410 -3.63 -25.48 28.83
C ARG A 410 -2.75 -25.96 29.97
N THR A 411 -1.55 -25.40 30.10
CA THR A 411 -0.63 -25.72 31.20
C THR A 411 -1.21 -25.30 32.55
N MET A 412 -1.75 -24.08 32.66
CA MET A 412 -2.37 -23.61 33.91
C MET A 412 -3.63 -24.41 34.29
N ARG A 413 -4.40 -24.88 33.30
CA ARG A 413 -5.54 -25.81 33.49
C ARG A 413 -5.11 -27.21 33.90
N ALA A 414 -4.06 -27.75 33.27
CA ALA A 414 -3.47 -29.03 33.64
C ALA A 414 -3.04 -29.00 35.11
N ILE A 415 -2.34 -27.95 35.54
CA ILE A 415 -1.94 -27.74 36.94
C ILE A 415 -3.19 -27.64 37.84
N ARG A 416 -4.22 -26.89 37.44
CA ARG A 416 -5.44 -26.75 38.24
C ARG A 416 -6.18 -28.08 38.42
N LYS A 417 -6.31 -28.90 37.36
CA LYS A 417 -6.93 -30.22 37.46
C LYS A 417 -6.08 -31.20 38.26
N MET A 418 -4.75 -31.14 38.13
CA MET A 418 -3.84 -31.89 39.00
C MET A 418 -4.06 -31.53 40.47
N LEU A 419 -4.16 -30.25 40.82
CA LEU A 419 -4.40 -29.80 42.20
C LEU A 419 -5.76 -30.26 42.75
N ILE A 420 -6.80 -30.26 41.92
CA ILE A 420 -8.14 -30.75 42.30
C ILE A 420 -8.16 -32.27 42.46
N ALA A 421 -7.47 -33.00 41.59
CA ALA A 421 -7.41 -34.47 41.62
C ALA A 421 -6.46 -35.02 42.68
N ALA A 422 -5.44 -34.26 43.07
CA ALA A 422 -4.41 -34.65 44.04
C ALA A 422 -4.96 -35.27 45.34
N PRO A 423 -5.92 -34.66 46.06
CA PRO A 423 -6.43 -35.25 47.31
C PRO A 423 -7.11 -36.62 47.10
N ILE A 424 -7.80 -36.81 45.97
CA ILE A 424 -8.48 -38.08 45.66
C ILE A 424 -7.45 -39.14 45.28
N VAL A 425 -6.53 -38.81 44.38
CA VAL A 425 -5.50 -39.73 43.88
C VAL A 425 -4.55 -40.16 45.00
N VAL A 426 -4.10 -39.22 45.84
CA VAL A 426 -3.23 -39.51 46.98
C VAL A 426 -3.95 -40.35 48.03
N SER A 427 -5.21 -40.05 48.35
CA SER A 427 -5.98 -40.84 49.32
C SER A 427 -6.18 -42.29 48.85
N LEU A 428 -6.49 -42.48 47.56
CA LEU A 428 -6.64 -43.80 46.97
C LEU A 428 -5.30 -44.55 46.96
N ALA A 429 -4.20 -43.88 46.60
CA ALA A 429 -2.87 -44.46 46.57
C ALA A 429 -2.41 -44.91 47.98
N VAL A 430 -2.63 -44.10 49.01
CA VAL A 430 -2.31 -44.44 50.40
C VAL A 430 -3.13 -45.66 50.86
N LEU A 431 -4.42 -45.71 50.51
CA LEU A 431 -5.28 -46.83 50.87
C LEU A 431 -4.84 -48.14 50.19
N VAL A 432 -4.48 -48.09 48.91
CA VAL A 432 -3.97 -49.25 48.17
C VAL A 432 -2.60 -49.69 48.72
N SER A 433 -1.70 -48.75 49.03
CA SER A 433 -0.42 -49.05 49.69
C SER A 433 -0.59 -49.71 51.04
N ALA A 434 -1.50 -49.20 51.88
CA ALA A 434 -1.77 -49.76 53.20
C ALA A 434 -2.32 -51.20 53.08
N LEU A 435 -3.27 -51.43 52.16
CA LEU A 435 -3.79 -52.77 51.86
C LEU A 435 -2.69 -53.70 51.38
N TYR A 436 -1.84 -53.25 50.45
CA TYR A 436 -0.73 -54.04 49.94
C TYR A 436 0.27 -54.43 51.04
N TYR A 437 0.59 -53.48 51.93
CA TYR A 437 1.45 -53.73 53.08
C TYR A 437 0.84 -54.75 54.04
N ILE A 438 -0.46 -54.65 54.34
CA ILE A 438 -1.17 -55.59 55.23
C ILE A 438 -1.17 -57.01 54.66
N VAL A 439 -1.27 -57.16 53.34
CA VAL A 439 -1.38 -58.49 52.69
C VAL A 439 -0.02 -59.14 52.46
N LEU A 440 1.01 -58.39 52.06
CA LEU A 440 2.29 -58.94 51.60
C LEU A 440 3.47 -58.64 52.54
N GLY A 441 3.32 -57.73 53.50
CA GLY A 441 4.33 -57.44 54.54
C GLY A 441 5.60 -56.70 54.06
N VAL A 442 5.74 -56.42 52.76
CA VAL A 442 6.92 -55.77 52.19
C VAL A 442 6.72 -54.25 52.08
N GLY A 443 7.35 -53.50 52.99
CA GLY A 443 7.23 -52.04 53.05
C GLY A 443 7.70 -51.32 51.77
N GLY A 444 8.82 -51.73 51.20
CA GLY A 444 9.39 -51.09 49.99
C GLY A 444 8.49 -51.21 48.75
N GLU A 445 7.89 -52.39 48.54
CA GLU A 445 7.00 -52.63 47.40
C GLU A 445 5.66 -51.89 47.57
N SER A 446 5.13 -51.85 48.80
CA SER A 446 3.90 -51.10 49.10
C SER A 446 4.03 -49.61 48.81
N PHE A 447 5.20 -49.02 49.09
CA PHE A 447 5.52 -47.63 48.78
C PHE A 447 5.61 -47.39 47.27
N LEU A 448 6.28 -48.29 46.54
CA LEU A 448 6.40 -48.19 45.07
C LEU A 448 5.04 -48.27 44.37
N VAL A 449 4.15 -49.14 44.84
CA VAL A 449 2.78 -49.25 44.31
C VAL A 449 2.00 -47.95 44.52
N GLY A 450 2.04 -47.37 45.72
CA GLY A 450 1.37 -46.09 46.01
C GLY A 450 1.94 -44.91 45.23
N ALA A 451 3.28 -44.84 45.15
CA ALA A 451 3.95 -43.83 44.35
C ALA A 451 3.59 -43.96 42.86
N GLY A 452 3.53 -45.18 42.34
CA GLY A 452 3.12 -45.48 40.96
C GLY A 452 1.68 -45.06 40.65
N ILE A 453 0.73 -45.38 41.53
CA ILE A 453 -0.68 -44.96 41.40
C ILE A 453 -0.79 -43.44 41.44
N THR A 454 -0.05 -42.79 42.35
CA THR A 454 -0.03 -41.33 42.46
C THR A 454 0.51 -40.70 41.18
N PHE A 455 1.62 -41.21 40.65
CA PHE A 455 2.22 -40.70 39.42
C PHE A 455 1.27 -40.84 38.23
N ILE A 456 0.68 -42.03 38.02
CA ILE A 456 -0.23 -42.29 36.90
C ILE A 456 -1.51 -41.47 37.04
N GLY A 457 -2.10 -41.40 38.24
CA GLY A 457 -3.33 -40.64 38.48
C GLY A 457 -3.14 -39.14 38.24
N MET A 458 -1.99 -38.58 38.66
CA MET A 458 -1.66 -37.18 38.40
C MET A 458 -1.36 -36.91 36.92
N LEU A 459 -0.74 -37.86 36.21
CA LEU A 459 -0.46 -37.76 34.78
C LEU A 459 -1.75 -37.80 33.94
N ILE A 460 -2.71 -38.66 34.31
CA ILE A 460 -4.05 -38.69 33.68
C ILE A 460 -4.80 -37.38 33.96
N ALA A 461 -4.76 -36.87 35.19
CA ALA A 461 -5.39 -35.59 35.52
C ALA A 461 -4.77 -34.40 34.75
N ALA A 462 -3.43 -34.40 34.60
CA ALA A 462 -2.71 -33.42 33.80
C ALA A 462 -3.11 -33.50 32.32
N LYS A 463 -3.14 -34.70 31.75
CA LYS A 463 -3.56 -34.96 30.37
C LYS A 463 -4.99 -34.49 30.11
N ASN A 464 -5.93 -34.86 30.99
CA ASN A 464 -7.33 -34.44 30.90
C ASN A 464 -7.56 -32.93 31.10
N GLY A 465 -6.63 -32.25 31.77
CA GLY A 465 -6.64 -30.79 31.87
C GLY A 465 -6.01 -30.10 30.66
N TYR A 466 -5.05 -30.75 30.01
CA TYR A 466 -4.36 -30.25 28.83
C TYR A 466 -5.18 -30.42 27.54
N GLU A 467 -5.88 -31.56 27.40
CA GLU A 467 -6.69 -31.92 26.22
C GLU A 467 -8.09 -31.28 26.19
N GLU A 468 -8.49 -30.60 27.27
CA GLU A 468 -9.79 -29.93 27.34
C GLU A 468 -9.89 -28.82 26.30
N LYS A 469 -10.94 -28.85 25.46
CA LYS A 469 -11.19 -27.83 24.44
C LYS A 469 -11.26 -26.45 25.11
N ILE A 470 -10.29 -25.58 24.81
CA ILE A 470 -10.29 -24.21 25.28
C ILE A 470 -11.35 -23.44 24.51
N LYS A 471 -12.32 -22.88 25.23
CA LYS A 471 -13.35 -22.01 24.65
C LYS A 471 -12.77 -20.59 24.54
N PRO A 472 -13.18 -19.77 23.55
CA PRO A 472 -12.76 -18.37 23.45
C PRO A 472 -12.99 -17.54 24.74
N ALA A 473 -14.01 -17.89 25.53
CA ALA A 473 -14.30 -17.27 26.83
C ALA A 473 -13.25 -17.56 27.92
N ASP A 474 -12.47 -18.63 27.76
CA ASP A 474 -11.46 -19.06 28.72
C ASP A 474 -10.17 -18.23 28.65
N HIS A 475 -9.98 -17.48 27.56
CA HIS A 475 -8.93 -16.48 27.39
C HIS A 475 -9.22 -15.19 28.17
N GLN A 476 -9.81 -15.30 29.37
CA GLN A 476 -10.20 -14.30 30.39
C GLN A 476 -10.74 -12.91 30.00
N LYS A 477 -10.74 -12.45 28.73
CA LYS A 477 -11.58 -11.41 28.10
C LYS A 477 -11.15 -10.97 26.69
N ILE A 478 -10.07 -11.47 26.09
CA ILE A 478 -9.45 -10.86 24.90
C ILE A 478 -8.85 -11.98 24.01
N PRO A 479 -9.06 -11.98 22.67
CA PRO A 479 -9.10 -10.82 21.77
C PRO A 479 -10.48 -10.21 21.56
N SER A 480 -10.54 -8.88 21.53
CA SER A 480 -11.76 -8.12 21.24
C SER A 480 -11.59 -7.36 19.94
N TYR A 481 -12.61 -7.43 19.08
CA TYR A 481 -12.66 -6.82 17.77
C TYR A 481 -13.92 -5.98 17.65
N LEU A 482 -13.76 -4.79 17.08
CA LEU A 482 -14.83 -3.88 16.72
C LEU A 482 -14.51 -3.28 15.35
N SER A 483 -15.47 -3.31 14.44
CA SER A 483 -15.41 -2.59 13.19
C SER A 483 -16.46 -1.49 13.18
N ARG A 484 -16.13 -0.32 12.64
CA ARG A 484 -17.10 0.76 12.46
C ARG A 484 -16.91 1.50 11.15
N LYS A 485 -18.01 1.98 10.59
CA LYS A 485 -18.04 2.86 9.42
C LYS A 485 -19.07 3.96 9.65
N ASP A 486 -18.72 5.21 9.37
CA ASP A 486 -19.58 6.39 9.57
C ASP A 486 -20.21 6.47 10.98
N GLY A 487 -19.41 6.12 12.00
CA GLY A 487 -19.85 6.13 13.40
C GLY A 487 -20.80 4.99 13.81
N LYS A 488 -21.11 4.04 12.91
CA LYS A 488 -21.92 2.86 13.21
C LYS A 488 -21.05 1.61 13.31
N VAL A 489 -21.36 0.74 14.27
CA VAL A 489 -20.68 -0.54 14.42
C VAL A 489 -21.13 -1.49 13.32
N THR A 490 -20.19 -1.97 12.50
CA THR A 490 -20.42 -2.86 11.36
C THR A 490 -20.12 -4.31 11.69
N ALA A 491 -19.14 -4.56 12.57
CA ALA A 491 -18.77 -5.90 13.00
C ALA A 491 -18.22 -5.92 14.43
N THR A 492 -18.31 -7.06 15.10
CA THR A 492 -17.74 -7.31 16.43
C THR A 492 -17.13 -8.70 16.50
N THR A 493 -16.37 -9.03 17.55
CA THR A 493 -15.88 -10.40 17.75
C THR A 493 -16.98 -11.46 17.63
N SER A 494 -18.17 -11.19 18.17
CA SER A 494 -19.31 -12.12 18.14
C SER A 494 -19.92 -12.33 16.76
N SER A 495 -19.67 -11.43 15.79
CA SER A 495 -20.16 -11.57 14.41
C SER A 495 -19.14 -12.24 13.49
N LEU A 496 -17.96 -12.61 13.98
CA LEU A 496 -17.00 -13.41 13.22
C LEU A 496 -17.43 -14.89 13.29
N ASN A 497 -18.05 -15.42 12.23
CA ASN A 497 -18.43 -16.84 12.16
C ASN A 497 -17.17 -17.72 12.03
N PHE A 498 -16.81 -18.43 13.10
CA PHE A 498 -15.63 -19.30 13.13
C PHE A 498 -15.79 -20.63 12.37
N SER A 499 -17.02 -21.00 12.01
CA SER A 499 -17.35 -22.26 11.32
C SER A 499 -17.31 -22.18 9.79
N ASP A 500 -17.64 -21.03 9.19
CA ASP A 500 -17.78 -20.89 7.73
C ASP A 500 -16.50 -20.43 7.03
N MET A 501 -15.56 -19.80 7.75
CA MET A 501 -14.34 -19.21 7.17
C MET A 501 -13.10 -20.14 7.19
N SER A 502 -13.27 -21.40 7.62
CA SER A 502 -12.22 -22.43 7.64
C SER A 502 -12.11 -23.25 6.36
N SER A 503 -13.06 -23.14 5.42
CA SER A 503 -13.17 -24.00 4.23
C SER A 503 -12.48 -23.47 2.97
N GLU A 504 -11.99 -22.23 2.95
CA GLU A 504 -11.24 -21.70 1.80
C GLU A 504 -9.75 -21.94 1.94
N ASN A 505 -9.25 -22.91 1.16
CA ASN A 505 -7.84 -23.26 0.98
C ASN A 505 -6.98 -22.02 0.65
N GLY A 506 -6.35 -21.46 1.68
CA GLY A 506 -5.45 -20.32 1.60
C GLY A 506 -4.87 -19.99 2.96
N ASP A 507 -4.61 -21.03 3.76
CA ASP A 507 -4.10 -20.88 5.12
C ASP A 507 -2.71 -20.27 5.08
N PHE A 508 -2.52 -19.22 5.87
CA PHE A 508 -1.18 -18.81 6.29
C PHE A 508 -0.76 -19.86 7.33
N PRO A 509 0.10 -20.85 7.04
CA PRO A 509 0.45 -21.86 8.03
C PRO A 509 1.00 -21.19 9.27
N ALA A 510 0.50 -21.67 10.41
CA ALA A 510 1.18 -21.54 11.69
C ALA A 510 2.63 -21.96 11.47
N ASP A 511 3.57 -21.19 11.99
CA ASP A 511 4.97 -21.54 11.86
C ASP A 511 5.18 -22.90 12.52
N ASP A 512 5.82 -23.81 11.79
CA ASP A 512 6.56 -24.88 12.43
C ASP A 512 7.49 -24.18 13.43
N ALA A 513 7.38 -24.60 14.68
CA ALA A 513 8.25 -24.16 15.75
C ALA A 513 9.66 -24.65 15.41
N ASP A 514 10.40 -23.86 14.62
CA ASP A 514 11.82 -24.10 14.42
C ASP A 514 12.61 -23.19 15.36
N GLY A 515 13.40 -23.85 16.20
CA GLY A 515 14.14 -23.25 17.29
C GLY A 515 15.28 -22.37 16.79
N SER A 516 15.66 -21.43 17.66
CA SER A 516 16.99 -20.80 17.66
C SER A 516 17.51 -20.28 16.32
N HIS A 517 17.11 -19.07 15.93
CA HIS A 517 18.01 -18.21 15.17
C HIS A 517 18.31 -16.93 15.98
N ARG A 518 19.56 -16.85 16.43
CA ARG A 518 20.22 -15.58 16.77
C ARG A 518 20.07 -14.61 15.59
N PRO A 519 20.00 -13.30 15.82
CA PRO A 519 20.17 -12.35 14.73
C PRO A 519 21.59 -12.54 14.16
N ASP A 520 21.68 -12.99 12.91
CA ASP A 520 22.96 -13.04 12.21
C ASP A 520 23.40 -11.61 11.87
N PRO A 521 24.58 -11.16 12.33
CA PRO A 521 25.13 -9.86 11.98
C PRO A 521 25.77 -9.98 10.59
N SER A 522 24.99 -9.85 9.52
CA SER A 522 25.56 -9.69 8.16
C SER A 522 24.63 -9.01 7.14
N GLU A 523 23.48 -8.47 7.55
CA GLU A 523 22.64 -7.62 6.66
C GLU A 523 23.16 -6.17 6.53
N SER A 524 24.36 -5.84 7.02
CA SER A 524 24.90 -4.47 7.06
C SER A 524 26.06 -4.15 6.10
N ASP A 525 26.58 -5.09 5.31
CA ASP A 525 27.80 -4.83 4.53
C ASP A 525 27.56 -4.25 3.12
N SER A 526 26.34 -3.82 2.78
CA SER A 526 26.07 -3.11 1.51
C SER A 526 25.65 -1.64 1.68
N ALA A 527 25.74 -1.08 2.89
CA ALA A 527 25.44 0.34 3.14
C ALA A 527 26.70 1.20 3.40
N LYS A 528 27.90 0.69 3.09
CA LYS A 528 29.13 1.49 3.06
C LYS A 528 29.97 1.10 1.85
N GLN A 529 30.15 2.09 0.96
CA GLN A 529 31.20 2.30 -0.05
C GLN A 529 30.60 2.67 -1.40
N SER A 530 30.40 3.98 -1.56
CA SER A 530 30.83 4.88 -2.65
C SER A 530 29.78 5.96 -2.88
#